data_AF-A0A8X6W7M3-F1
#
_entry.id   AF-A0A8X6W7M3-F1
#
_cell.length_a   1.000
_cell.length_b   1.000
_cell.length_c   1.000
_cell.angle_alpha   90.00
_cell.angle_beta   90.00
_cell.angle_gamma   90.00
#
_symmetry.space_group_name_H-M   'P 1'
#
loop_
_entity.id
_entity.type
_entity.pdbx_description
1 polymer ?
#
loop_
_entity_poly.entity_id
_entity_poly.type
_entity_poly.pdbx_seq_one_letter_code
_entity_poly.pdbx_strand_id
1 'polypeptide(L)' 'MMIQYYGHHYFKQYIGYKMWALCGNNGYCYNFDLYCGKEVVDAASTVVLSKETLGTGVVKKMLQPVTDPKSHIHFCP' A
#
# COMPACT_ATOMS: atom_id res chain seq x y z
N MET A 1 -3.95 -6.60 -4.26
CA MET A 1 -3.72 -8.01 -4.66
C MET A 1 -3.68 -8.91 -3.44
N MET A 2 -4.19 -10.13 -3.52
CA MET A 2 -4.10 -11.14 -2.44
C MET A 2 -3.36 -12.37 -2.96
N ILE A 3 -2.35 -12.84 -2.22
CA ILE A 3 -1.61 -14.06 -2.51
C ILE A 3 -2.05 -15.12 -1.50
N GLN A 4 -2.64 -16.20 -1.99
CA GLN A 4 -3.07 -17.32 -1.14
C GLN A 4 -1.85 -18.01 -0.53
N TYR A 5 -1.88 -18.20 0.78
CA TYR A 5 -0.82 -18.87 1.51
C TYR A 5 -1.41 -19.57 2.74
N TYR A 6 -1.11 -20.86 2.93
CA TYR A 6 -1.74 -21.66 3.98
C TYR A 6 -0.84 -21.92 5.19
N GLY A 7 0.47 -21.62 5.11
CA GLY A 7 1.40 -21.78 6.22
C GLY A 7 1.17 -20.80 7.38
N HIS A 8 1.85 -21.05 8.50
CA HIS A 8 1.84 -20.19 9.68
C HIS A 8 2.93 -19.12 9.59
N HIS A 9 2.53 -17.88 9.33
CA HIS A 9 3.41 -16.72 9.32
C HIS A 9 2.73 -15.54 10.02
N TYR A 10 3.52 -14.74 10.74
CA TYR A 10 3.04 -13.70 11.64
C TYR A 10 2.23 -12.59 10.95
N PHE A 11 2.63 -12.17 9.75
CA PHE A 11 1.99 -11.08 9.01
C PHE A 11 0.96 -11.56 7.97
N LYS A 12 0.67 -12.86 7.95
CA LYS A 12 -0.34 -13.45 7.07
C LYS A 12 -1.75 -13.09 7.59
N GLN A 13 -2.62 -12.60 6.73
CA GLN A 13 -4.04 -12.45 7.03
C GLN A 13 -4.79 -13.79 6.87
N TYR A 14 -6.03 -13.88 7.37
CA TYR A 14 -6.83 -15.11 7.30
C TYR A 14 -6.87 -15.74 5.89
N ILE A 15 -6.92 -14.90 4.84
CA ILE A 15 -7.06 -15.31 3.42
C ILE A 15 -5.69 -15.33 2.69
N GLY A 16 -4.57 -15.07 3.37
CA GLY A 16 -3.22 -15.07 2.79
C GLY A 16 -2.48 -13.75 2.96
N TYR A 17 -1.53 -13.45 2.08
CA TYR A 17 -0.77 -12.20 2.08
C TYR A 17 -1.47 -11.12 1.28
N LYS A 18 -1.69 -9.97 1.91
CA LYS A 18 -2.25 -8.80 1.26
C LYS A 18 -1.13 -7.93 0.71
N MET A 19 -1.28 -7.48 -0.52
CA MET A 19 -0.33 -6.58 -1.18
C MET A 19 -1.07 -5.38 -1.78
N TRP A 20 -0.47 -4.21 -1.64
CA TRP A 20 -0.81 -3.02 -2.39
C TRP A 20 -0.11 -3.09 -3.74
N ALA A 21 -0.78 -2.66 -4.80
CA ALA A 21 -0.22 -2.63 -6.14
C ALA A 21 -0.74 -1.41 -6.89
N LEU A 22 0.18 -0.68 -7.52
CA LEU A 22 -0.10 0.37 -8.48
C LEU A 22 0.09 -0.22 -9.87
N CYS A 23 -1.01 -0.37 -10.60
CA CYS A 23 -1.00 -0.92 -11.95
C CYS A 23 -1.57 0.08 -12.94
N GLY A 24 -1.04 0.05 -14.16
CA GLY A 24 -1.63 0.75 -15.30
C GLY A 24 -2.85 0.03 -15.82
N ASN A 25 -3.64 0.73 -16.63
CA ASN A 25 -4.77 0.15 -17.34
C ASN A 25 -4.35 -0.97 -18.32
N ASN A 26 -3.08 -0.99 -18.74
CA ASN A 26 -2.48 -2.06 -19.54
C ASN A 26 -2.12 -3.32 -18.74
N GLY A 27 -2.39 -3.34 -17.43
CA GLY A 27 -2.03 -4.44 -16.53
C GLY A 27 -0.57 -4.42 -16.06
N TYR A 28 0.23 -3.42 -16.45
CA TYR A 28 1.61 -3.32 -16.00
C TYR A 28 1.69 -2.85 -14.55
N CYS A 29 2.46 -3.55 -13.71
CA CYS A 29 2.66 -3.20 -12.31
C CYS A 29 3.83 -2.23 -12.17
N TYR A 30 3.56 -0.98 -11.77
CA TYR A 30 4.56 0.07 -11.59
C TYR A 30 5.15 0.08 -10.19
N ASN A 31 4.35 -0.28 -9.19
CA ASN A 31 4.78 -0.29 -7.79
C ASN A 31 3.97 -1.34 -7.01
N PHE A 32 4.58 -1.98 -6.02
CA PHE A 32 3.90 -2.91 -5.14
C PHE A 32 4.53 -2.88 -3.74
N ASP A 33 3.73 -3.18 -2.73
CA ASP A 33 4.19 -3.22 -1.34
C ASP A 33 3.41 -4.26 -0.54
N LEU A 34 4.09 -4.90 0.40
CA LEU A 34 3.50 -5.89 1.26
C LEU A 34 2.73 -5.22 2.40
N TYR A 35 1.49 -5.62 2.61
CA TYR A 35 0.72 -5.15 3.76
C TYR A 35 1.12 -5.93 5.02
N CYS A 36 1.81 -5.28 5.94
CA CYS A 36 2.28 -5.85 7.20
C CYS A 36 1.35 -5.56 8.40
N GLY A 37 0.13 -5.07 8.18
CA GLY A 37 -0.77 -4.65 9.25
C GLY A 37 -0.78 -3.14 9.48
N LYS A 38 -1.22 -2.70 10.67
CA LYS A 38 -1.15 -1.30 11.08
C LYS A 38 0.27 -1.02 11.55
N GLU A 39 1.03 -0.26 10.77
CA GLU A 39 2.32 0.24 11.22
C GLU A 39 2.11 1.14 12.44
N VAL A 40 2.61 0.72 13.60
CA VAL A 40 2.74 1.59 14.77
C VAL A 40 4.04 2.34 14.56
N VAL A 41 3.96 3.51 13.94
CA VAL A 41 5.12 4.39 13.85
C VAL A 41 5.37 4.88 15.28
N ASP A 42 6.43 4.37 15.90
CA ASP A 42 6.83 4.73 17.26
C ASP A 42 6.93 6.25 17.40
N ALA A 43 6.44 6.76 18.54
CA ALA A 43 6.28 8.18 18.89
C ALA A 43 7.59 9.00 18.95
N ALA A 44 8.72 8.45 18.51
CA ALA A 44 10.03 9.10 18.47
C ALA A 44 10.41 9.66 17.08
N SER A 45 9.68 9.29 16.02
CA SER A 45 9.83 9.92 14.71
C SER A 45 8.79 11.02 14.57
N THR A 46 9.24 12.27 14.59
CA THR A 46 8.50 13.50 14.28
C THR A 46 8.02 13.52 12.82
N VAL A 47 7.25 12.51 12.42
CA VAL A 47 6.41 12.56 11.23
C VAL A 47 5.03 12.83 11.77
N VAL A 48 4.58 14.07 11.53
CA VAL A 48 3.22 14.55 11.75
C VAL A 48 2.25 13.38 11.81
N LEU A 49 1.58 13.19 12.95
CA LEU A 49 0.36 12.39 13.06
C LEU A 49 -0.64 12.98 12.07
N SER A 50 -0.46 12.69 10.80
CA SER A 50 -1.40 13.02 9.77
C SER A 50 -2.60 12.20 10.14
N LYS A 51 -3.70 12.88 10.44
CA LYS A 51 -5.06 12.37 10.64
C LYS A 51 -5.59 11.57 9.43
N GLU A 52 -4.70 11.14 8.55
CA GLU A 52 -4.93 10.52 7.27
C GLU A 52 -5.24 9.05 7.48
N THR A 53 -6.24 8.58 6.74
CA THR A 53 -6.63 7.18 6.76
C THR A 53 -5.54 6.35 6.08
N LEU A 54 -5.50 5.05 6.42
CA LEU A 54 -4.56 4.10 5.82
C LEU A 54 -4.60 4.18 4.28
N GLY A 55 -5.78 4.32 3.69
CA GLY A 55 -5.95 4.42 2.24
C GLY A 55 -5.20 5.62 1.64
N THR A 56 -5.35 6.81 2.24
CA THR A 56 -4.66 8.02 1.78
C THR A 56 -3.14 7.87 1.88
N GLY A 57 -2.64 7.32 2.99
CA GLY A 57 -1.20 7.09 3.18
C GLY A 57 -0.62 6.12 2.13
N VAL A 58 -1.33 5.02 1.87
CA VAL A 58 -0.93 4.03 0.86
C VAL A 58 -0.89 4.65 -0.53
N VAL A 59 -1.91 5.41 -0.93
CA VAL A 59 -1.92 6.06 -2.26
C VAL A 59 -0.73 6.99 -2.44
N LYS A 60 -0.43 7.83 -1.45
CA LYS A 60 0.73 8.74 -1.50
C LYS A 60 2.05 7.96 -1.58
N LYS A 61 2.21 6.90 -0.78
CA LYS A 61 3.39 6.02 -0.81
C LYS A 61 3.56 5.37 -2.19
N MET A 62 2.47 4.87 -2.76
CA MET A 62 2.46 4.18 -4.06
C MET A 62 2.78 5.09 -5.24
N LEU A 63 2.38 6.36 -5.15
CA LEU A 63 2.60 7.37 -6.20
C LEU A 63 3.98 8.04 -6.14
N GLN A 64 4.79 7.79 -5.11
CA GLN A 64 6.14 8.35 -5.00
C GLN A 64 7.05 8.14 -6.23
N PRO A 65 7.02 6.99 -6.95
CA PRO A 65 7.81 6.81 -8.19
C PRO A 65 7.19 7.48 -9.42
N VAL A 66 5.99 8.05 -9.35
CA VAL A 66 5.31 8.67 -10.50
C VAL A 66 5.76 10.13 -10.61
N THR A 67 6.42 10.48 -11.71
CA THR A 67 7.00 11.83 -11.95
C THR A 67 5.97 12.95 -11.90
N ASP A 68 4.79 12.74 -12.48
CA ASP A 68 3.68 13.70 -12.43
C ASP A 68 2.37 12.98 -12.06
N PRO A 69 2.03 12.93 -10.76
CA PRO A 69 0.82 12.25 -10.30
C PRO A 69 -0.48 12.93 -10.78
N LYS A 70 -0.45 14.21 -11.18
CA LYS A 70 -1.67 14.97 -11.51
C LYS A 70 -2.14 14.78 -12.94
N SER A 71 -1.26 14.34 -13.85
CA SER A 71 -1.61 14.06 -15.24
C SER A 71 -2.31 12.71 -15.44
N HIS A 72 -2.44 11.91 -14.39
CA HIS A 72 -3.07 10.60 -14.43
C HIS A 72 -4.34 10.56 -13.58
N ILE A 73 -5.37 9.89 -14.10
CA ILE A 73 -6.59 9.58 -13.34
C ILE A 73 -6.31 8.32 -12.51
N HIS A 74 -6.47 8.42 -11.20
CA HIS A 74 -6.27 7.31 -10.26
C HIS A 74 -7.62 6.70 -9.89
N PHE A 75 -7.71 5.38 -9.96
CA PHE A 75 -8.90 4.64 -9.53
C PHE A 75 -8.58 3.85 -8.26
N CYS A 76 -9.33 4.11 -7.19
CA CYS A 76 -9.28 3.34 -5.94
C CYS A 76 -10.65 2.68 -5.72
N PRO A 77 -10.76 1.34 -5.79
CA PRO A 77 -11.97 0.63 -5.44
C PRO A 77 -12.24 0.62 -3.92
#